data_AF-A0A2H6C3I2-F1
#
_entry.id   AF-A0A2H6C3I2-F1
#
_cell.length_a   1.000
_cell.length_b   1.000
_cell.length_c   1.000
_cell.angle_alpha   90.00
_cell.angle_beta   90.00
_cell.angle_gamma   90.00
#
_symmetry.space_group_name_H-M   'P 1'
#
loop_
_entity.id
_entity.type
_entity.pdbx_description
1 polymer ?
#
loop_
_entity_poly.entity_id
_entity_poly.type
_entity_poly.pdbx_seq_one_letter_code
_entity_poly.pdbx_strand_id
1 'polypeptide(L)'
;MKRNKKIILGLMLVIMVAAAISFLIFNNVVNPSTDQTETSTFANNSSEEASSTTDTSQESSSEEPAQQEENPYEGEFELPVKNASGFAPIDLDVKSEADDDAKTQETLTPGTAFRILQEEGDWWEVESDEAKGWVQHQYAFINLPDVVPSAVYNNTNTYSSLYRSSGIDIPEVTNTSLYDGKADNERLQKEEFVIPVLYTTAKKINDAQSQALENDESLLIYETYRPHNAQKKVYDQLTELADENSTVKAGADTAPWEMFWFIHDDVSNHQKGYAIDVSLAQIDEQETEFYGDYSVDVVKGYTEYDMPSPMHELSVASAVFTAPVTALDPDAWKEAELRSEMNQAALSLQDYFVNAGMTPLASEWWHFNDLEAKDQVEDHESDGEYSITDVLSSQP
;
A
#
# COMPACT_ATOMS: atom_id res chain seq x y z
N MET A 1 -34.64 31.32 38.57
CA MET A 1 -34.41 29.96 39.14
C MET A 1 -34.99 28.84 38.25
N LYS A 2 -34.55 28.70 37.00
CA LYS A 2 -34.94 27.57 36.12
C LYS A 2 -33.78 26.97 35.30
N ARG A 3 -32.53 27.42 35.54
CA ARG A 3 -31.36 27.00 34.77
C ARG A 3 -30.49 25.92 35.44
N ASN A 4 -30.73 25.61 36.72
CA ASN A 4 -29.93 24.61 37.47
C ASN A 4 -30.59 23.22 37.60
N LYS A 5 -31.79 22.99 37.05
CA LYS A 5 -32.44 21.66 37.12
C LYS A 5 -32.04 20.70 36.00
N LYS A 6 -31.56 21.20 34.85
CA LYS A 6 -31.15 20.33 33.73
C LYS A 6 -29.77 19.68 33.92
N ILE A 7 -28.86 20.39 34.60
CA ILE A 7 -27.50 19.88 34.86
C ILE A 7 -27.52 18.77 35.93
N ILE A 8 -28.39 18.87 36.94
CA ILE A 8 -28.53 17.86 37.99
C ILE A 8 -29.20 16.57 37.48
N LEU A 9 -30.10 16.67 36.48
CA LEU A 9 -30.76 15.49 35.89
C LEU A 9 -29.84 14.72 34.94
N GLY A 10 -28.94 15.40 34.22
CA GLY A 10 -27.92 14.77 33.38
C GLY A 10 -26.86 14.01 34.20
N LEU A 11 -26.42 14.59 35.32
CA LEU A 11 -25.43 13.95 36.19
C LEU A 11 -25.95 12.69 36.90
N MET A 12 -27.25 12.63 37.24
CA MET A 12 -27.85 11.42 37.82
C MET A 12 -28.05 10.28 36.81
N LEU A 13 -28.23 10.59 35.51
CA LEU A 13 -28.38 9.57 34.47
C LEU A 13 -27.05 8.86 34.19
N VAL A 14 -25.95 9.61 34.15
CA VAL A 14 -24.59 9.07 33.92
C VAL A 14 -24.14 8.14 35.06
N ILE A 15 -24.48 8.47 36.31
CA ILE A 15 -24.14 7.64 37.48
C ILE A 15 -24.94 6.33 37.50
N MET A 16 -26.21 6.32 37.03
CA MET A 16 -27.00 5.09 36.95
C MET A 16 -26.56 4.15 35.82
N VAL A 17 -26.07 4.68 34.70
CA VAL A 17 -25.52 3.84 33.60
C VAL A 17 -24.18 3.22 34.00
N ALA A 18 -23.30 3.98 34.67
CA ALA A 18 -22.03 3.45 35.18
C ALA A 18 -22.24 2.33 36.23
N ALA A 19 -23.23 2.46 37.11
CA ALA A 19 -23.56 1.43 38.10
C ALA A 19 -24.16 0.16 37.47
N ALA A 20 -24.88 0.28 36.34
CA ALA A 20 -25.44 -0.87 35.62
C ALA A 20 -24.38 -1.66 34.84
N ILE A 21 -23.36 -0.99 34.30
CA ILE A 21 -22.24 -1.63 33.58
C ILE A 21 -21.31 -2.37 34.57
N SER A 22 -21.06 -1.80 35.76
CA SER A 22 -20.28 -2.50 36.80
C SER A 22 -20.99 -3.73 37.39
N PHE A 23 -22.33 -3.81 37.33
CA PHE A 23 -23.10 -4.98 37.78
C PHE A 23 -23.10 -6.13 36.75
N LEU A 24 -22.92 -5.83 35.46
CA LEU A 24 -22.81 -6.83 34.38
C LEU A 24 -21.43 -7.49 34.31
N ILE A 25 -20.37 -6.76 34.64
CA ILE A 25 -18.99 -7.29 34.64
C ILE A 25 -18.74 -8.23 35.83
N PHE A 26 -19.48 -8.08 36.94
CA PHE A 26 -19.27 -8.87 38.16
C PHE A 26 -19.98 -10.25 38.20
N ASN A 27 -20.90 -10.52 37.26
CA ASN A 27 -21.73 -11.74 37.29
C ASN A 27 -21.33 -12.84 36.29
N ASN A 28 -20.29 -12.65 35.46
CA ASN A 28 -19.89 -13.63 34.44
C ASN A 28 -18.51 -14.27 34.67
N VAL A 29 -17.98 -14.24 35.89
CA VAL A 29 -16.78 -15.03 36.24
C VAL A 29 -17.18 -16.15 37.20
N VAL A 30 -16.76 -17.37 36.85
CA VAL A 30 -16.77 -18.65 37.59
C VAL A 30 -17.71 -19.72 36.98
N ASN A 31 -17.18 -20.56 36.08
CA ASN A 31 -16.65 -21.88 36.48
C ASN A 31 -15.79 -22.55 35.40
N PRO A 32 -14.82 -23.41 35.78
CA PRO A 32 -13.77 -23.93 34.91
C PRO A 32 -14.10 -25.31 34.34
N SER A 33 -13.51 -25.66 33.18
CA SER A 33 -13.29 -27.04 32.78
C SER A 33 -11.93 -27.24 32.09
N THR A 34 -11.20 -28.15 32.71
CA THR A 34 -9.92 -28.82 32.54
C THR A 34 -9.43 -29.18 31.13
N ASP A 35 -8.09 -29.15 30.98
CA ASP A 35 -7.20 -30.03 30.19
C ASP A 35 -7.26 -29.96 28.64
N GLN A 36 -6.19 -29.83 27.86
CA GLN A 36 -4.75 -30.09 28.07
C GLN A 36 -3.89 -29.12 27.23
N THR A 37 -2.79 -28.64 27.81
CA THR A 37 -1.65 -28.04 27.10
C THR A 37 -0.52 -29.06 27.03
N GLU A 38 -0.11 -29.45 25.82
CA GLU A 38 1.22 -30.00 25.60
C GLU A 38 2.20 -28.83 25.44
N THR A 39 3.15 -28.75 26.38
CA THR A 39 4.28 -27.82 26.35
C THR A 39 5.54 -28.64 26.14
N SER A 40 6.31 -28.33 25.10
CA SER A 40 7.69 -28.81 24.96
C SER A 40 8.63 -27.67 25.31
N THR A 41 9.33 -27.85 26.42
CA THR A 41 10.37 -27.02 27.00
C THR A 41 11.71 -27.18 26.26
N PHE A 42 12.44 -26.09 26.08
CA PHE A 42 13.91 -26.11 26.14
C PHE A 42 14.41 -25.13 27.20
N ALA A 43 15.17 -25.70 28.13
CA ALA A 43 15.80 -25.07 29.27
C ALA A 43 17.01 -24.24 28.85
N ASN A 44 17.32 -23.18 29.61
CA ASN A 44 18.71 -22.95 29.95
C ASN A 44 18.90 -22.31 31.33
N ASN A 45 20.07 -22.61 31.87
CA ASN A 45 20.43 -22.78 33.26
C ASN A 45 20.81 -21.46 33.97
N SER A 46 20.52 -21.41 35.27
CA SER A 46 20.99 -20.37 36.21
C SER A 46 22.42 -20.66 36.67
N SER A 47 23.19 -19.60 36.88
CA SER A 47 24.24 -19.59 37.90
C SER A 47 24.45 -18.16 38.43
N GLU A 48 24.12 -17.97 39.69
CA GLU A 48 24.47 -16.84 40.54
C GLU A 48 25.96 -16.87 40.93
N GLU A 49 26.62 -15.72 40.92
CA GLU A 49 27.68 -15.43 41.89
C GLU A 49 27.52 -14.00 42.43
N ALA A 50 27.56 -13.90 43.75
CA ALA A 50 27.48 -12.67 44.51
C ALA A 50 28.88 -12.05 44.70
N SER A 51 28.98 -10.73 44.61
CA SER A 51 30.06 -9.98 45.26
C SER A 51 29.61 -8.56 45.61
N SER A 52 29.76 -8.21 46.88
CA SER A 52 29.44 -6.91 47.48
C SER A 52 30.58 -5.91 47.30
N THR A 53 30.29 -4.63 47.05
CA THR A 53 30.94 -3.48 47.74
C THR A 53 30.20 -2.15 47.54
N THR A 54 29.93 -1.49 48.67
CA THR A 54 29.79 -0.06 49.03
C THR A 54 29.74 1.05 47.97
N ASP A 55 28.61 1.78 48.02
CA ASP A 55 28.43 3.24 48.18
C ASP A 55 29.34 4.23 47.42
N THR A 56 28.76 4.95 46.46
CA THR A 56 28.86 6.42 46.34
C THR A 56 27.72 6.91 45.44
N SER A 57 26.78 7.62 46.04
CA SER A 57 25.74 8.41 45.38
C SER A 57 26.37 9.47 44.46
N GLN A 58 26.25 9.27 43.16
CA GLN A 58 26.28 10.35 42.17
C GLN A 58 24.84 10.60 41.73
N GLU A 59 24.32 11.79 42.03
CA GLU A 59 23.18 12.37 41.34
C GLU A 59 23.55 12.47 39.86
N SER A 60 23.15 11.46 39.09
CA SER A 60 23.08 11.56 37.63
C SER A 60 21.87 12.43 37.35
N SER A 61 22.09 13.68 36.95
CA SER A 61 21.09 14.43 36.22
C SER A 61 20.76 13.65 34.95
N SER A 62 19.64 12.93 34.97
CA SER A 62 19.01 12.46 33.76
C SER A 62 18.59 13.70 32.99
N GLU A 63 19.44 14.16 32.06
CA GLU A 63 18.97 14.98 30.96
C GLU A 63 17.96 14.10 30.21
N GLU A 64 16.69 14.46 30.37
CA GLU A 64 15.61 13.98 29.52
C GLU A 64 16.08 14.19 28.07
N PRO A 65 16.10 13.15 27.22
CA PRO A 65 16.55 13.32 25.84
C PRO A 65 15.71 14.42 25.22
N ALA A 66 16.39 15.45 24.67
CA ALA A 66 15.71 16.52 23.98
C ALA A 66 14.85 15.88 22.88
N GLN A 67 13.52 15.96 23.01
CA GLN A 67 12.59 15.54 21.98
C GLN A 67 12.92 16.38 20.74
N GLN A 68 13.24 15.71 19.64
CA GLN A 68 13.47 16.37 18.35
C GLN A 68 12.18 17.10 17.97
N GLU A 69 12.30 18.38 17.57
CA GLU A 69 11.12 19.15 17.15
C GLU A 69 10.58 18.57 15.84
N GLU A 70 9.27 18.34 15.78
CA GLU A 70 8.57 17.92 14.58
C GLU A 70 8.75 18.96 13.46
N ASN A 71 9.03 18.48 12.26
CA ASN A 71 9.26 19.29 11.07
C ASN A 71 8.69 18.54 9.85
N PRO A 72 7.35 18.49 9.68
CA PRO A 72 6.75 17.86 8.51
C PRO A 72 7.21 18.59 7.24
N TYR A 73 7.46 17.83 6.17
CA TYR A 73 7.84 18.41 4.89
C TYR A 73 6.66 19.19 4.28
N GLU A 74 6.92 20.40 3.81
CA GLU A 74 5.95 21.20 3.06
C GLU A 74 6.18 21.01 1.55
N GLY A 75 5.48 20.06 0.94
CA GLY A 75 5.57 19.78 -0.50
C GLY A 75 4.40 18.95 -1.02
N GLU A 76 4.59 18.38 -2.21
CA GLU A 76 3.58 17.53 -2.89
C GLU A 76 3.33 16.21 -2.15
N PHE A 77 4.36 15.69 -1.48
CA PHE A 77 4.36 14.41 -0.76
C PHE A 77 4.69 14.61 0.72
N GLU A 78 4.70 13.54 1.50
CA GLU A 78 5.07 13.53 2.91
C GLU A 78 6.59 13.67 3.13
N LEU A 79 7.39 13.29 2.13
CA LEU A 79 8.83 13.49 2.10
C LEU A 79 9.28 14.03 0.73
N PRO A 80 10.39 14.78 0.63
CA PRO A 80 10.82 15.35 -0.65
C PRO A 80 11.24 14.27 -1.64
N VAL A 81 10.93 14.46 -2.93
CA VAL A 81 11.39 13.57 -4.01
C VAL A 81 12.92 13.45 -4.09
N LYS A 82 13.63 14.49 -3.64
CA LYS A 82 15.08 14.45 -3.52
C LYS A 82 15.52 13.29 -2.62
N ASN A 83 16.53 12.56 -3.10
CA ASN A 83 17.07 11.36 -2.50
C ASN A 83 16.10 10.16 -2.45
N ALA A 84 14.94 10.21 -3.09
CA ALA A 84 14.11 9.02 -3.33
C ALA A 84 14.67 8.16 -4.46
N SER A 85 14.29 6.89 -4.49
CA SER A 85 14.54 5.99 -5.61
C SER A 85 13.51 6.22 -6.71
N GLY A 86 14.00 6.27 -7.94
CA GLY A 86 13.18 6.07 -9.12
C GLY A 86 13.68 4.90 -9.95
N PHE A 87 12.87 4.49 -10.92
CA PHE A 87 13.17 3.38 -11.81
C PHE A 87 12.80 3.75 -13.24
N ALA A 88 13.59 3.27 -14.19
CA ALA A 88 13.26 3.35 -15.61
C ALA A 88 12.24 2.25 -15.95
N PRO A 89 11.02 2.57 -16.39
CA PRO A 89 10.05 1.55 -16.80
C PRO A 89 10.13 1.26 -18.31
N ILE A 90 10.80 2.14 -19.05
CA ILE A 90 11.11 2.06 -20.47
C ILE A 90 12.60 2.41 -20.63
N ASP A 91 13.11 2.38 -21.86
CA ASP A 91 14.39 3.02 -22.17
C ASP A 91 14.28 4.54 -21.92
N LEU A 92 14.92 5.04 -20.86
CA LEU A 92 14.93 6.45 -20.51
C LEU A 92 16.22 7.13 -20.99
N ASP A 93 16.07 8.11 -21.87
CA ASP A 93 17.16 8.99 -22.30
C ASP A 93 17.66 9.86 -21.15
N VAL A 94 18.94 9.74 -20.80
CA VAL A 94 19.61 10.60 -19.83
C VAL A 94 20.23 11.79 -20.56
N LYS A 95 19.60 12.95 -20.47
CA LYS A 95 20.00 14.21 -21.11
C LYS A 95 21.08 14.94 -20.33
N SER A 96 21.86 15.77 -21.04
CA SER A 96 22.88 16.61 -20.42
C SER A 96 22.33 17.79 -19.61
N GLU A 97 21.13 18.25 -19.94
CA GLU A 97 20.42 19.40 -19.37
C GLU A 97 18.92 19.08 -19.34
N ALA A 98 18.14 19.79 -18.52
CA ALA A 98 16.68 19.67 -18.42
C ALA A 98 15.97 20.29 -19.65
N ASP A 99 16.22 19.74 -20.83
CA ASP A 99 15.72 20.24 -22.11
C ASP A 99 15.56 19.08 -23.11
N ASP A 100 14.44 19.06 -23.84
CA ASP A 100 14.11 18.04 -24.83
C ASP A 100 15.17 17.95 -25.95
N ASP A 101 15.73 19.11 -26.34
CA ASP A 101 16.72 19.25 -27.39
C ASP A 101 18.16 19.00 -26.89
N ALA A 102 18.35 18.77 -25.59
CA ALA A 102 19.65 18.47 -25.02
C ALA A 102 20.19 17.13 -25.53
N LYS A 103 21.52 16.98 -25.45
CA LYS A 103 22.19 15.77 -25.91
C LYS A 103 21.90 14.61 -24.94
N THR A 104 21.36 13.50 -25.46
CA THR A 104 21.35 12.21 -24.75
C THR A 104 22.79 11.73 -24.53
N GLN A 105 23.16 11.51 -23.27
CA GLN A 105 24.49 11.06 -22.85
C GLN A 105 24.55 9.55 -22.69
N GLU A 106 23.48 8.96 -22.17
CA GLU A 106 23.31 7.54 -21.87
C GLU A 106 21.81 7.21 -21.93
N THR A 107 21.47 5.92 -21.90
CA THR A 107 20.08 5.44 -21.79
C THR A 107 19.98 4.44 -20.64
N LEU A 108 19.07 4.68 -19.69
CA LEU A 108 18.76 3.71 -18.63
C LEU A 108 17.75 2.69 -19.17
N THR A 109 18.08 1.41 -19.11
CA THR A 109 17.19 0.33 -19.56
C THR A 109 16.06 0.06 -18.56
N PRO A 110 14.93 -0.55 -18.98
CA PRO A 110 13.86 -0.92 -18.07
C PRO A 110 14.34 -1.73 -16.86
N GLY A 111 13.87 -1.35 -15.68
CA GLY A 111 14.26 -1.92 -14.39
C GLY A 111 15.47 -1.26 -13.72
N THR A 112 16.23 -0.41 -14.42
CA THR A 112 17.38 0.27 -13.83
C THR A 112 16.92 1.29 -12.78
N ALA A 113 17.42 1.13 -11.55
CA ALA A 113 17.21 2.07 -10.46
C ALA A 113 18.11 3.30 -10.58
N PHE A 114 17.62 4.44 -10.12
CA PHE A 114 18.38 5.68 -9.97
C PHE A 114 17.95 6.42 -8.72
N ARG A 115 18.82 7.28 -8.19
CA ARG A 115 18.48 8.24 -7.14
C ARG A 115 18.14 9.59 -7.76
N ILE A 116 17.06 10.21 -7.29
CA ILE A 116 16.66 11.56 -7.68
C ILE A 116 17.51 12.58 -6.92
N LEU A 117 18.21 13.47 -7.62
CA LEU A 117 19.06 14.50 -7.03
C LEU A 117 18.34 15.85 -6.87
N GLN A 118 17.50 16.20 -7.84
CA GLN A 118 16.65 17.40 -7.84
C GLN A 118 15.58 17.32 -8.92
N GLU A 119 14.56 18.18 -8.80
CA GLU A 119 13.49 18.37 -9.77
C GLU A 119 13.53 19.79 -10.34
N GLU A 120 13.43 19.92 -11.67
CA GLU A 120 13.31 21.18 -12.38
C GLU A 120 12.27 21.04 -13.50
N GLY A 121 11.08 21.63 -13.28
CA GLY A 121 9.97 21.52 -14.23
C GLY A 121 9.55 20.06 -14.45
N ASP A 122 9.61 19.61 -15.70
CA ASP A 122 9.22 18.24 -16.11
C ASP A 122 10.38 17.22 -15.99
N TRP A 123 11.49 17.62 -15.37
CA TRP A 123 12.73 16.86 -15.34
C TRP A 123 13.22 16.54 -13.93
N TRP A 124 13.84 15.38 -13.80
CA TRP A 124 14.67 15.02 -12.66
C TRP A 124 16.13 14.92 -13.07
N GLU A 125 17.03 15.54 -12.31
CA GLU A 125 18.43 15.15 -12.35
C GLU A 125 18.58 13.88 -11.51
N VAL A 126 19.15 12.84 -12.10
CA VAL A 126 19.26 11.51 -11.50
C VAL A 126 20.69 11.01 -11.54
N GLU A 127 20.99 10.06 -10.64
CA GLU A 127 22.26 9.36 -10.57
C GLU A 127 22.01 7.87 -10.37
N SER A 128 22.57 7.06 -11.27
CA SER A 128 22.68 5.60 -11.14
C SER A 128 24.16 5.20 -11.21
N ASP A 129 24.45 3.90 -11.11
CA ASP A 129 25.80 3.38 -11.35
C ASP A 129 26.25 3.58 -12.82
N GLU A 130 25.30 3.76 -13.73
CA GLU A 130 25.52 3.82 -15.17
C GLU A 130 25.60 5.26 -15.69
N ALA A 131 24.81 6.18 -15.13
CA ALA A 131 24.65 7.51 -15.67
C ALA A 131 24.35 8.57 -14.61
N LYS A 132 24.65 9.83 -14.96
CA LYS A 132 24.20 11.02 -14.25
C LYS A 132 23.76 12.07 -15.24
N GLY A 133 22.56 12.60 -15.08
CA GLY A 133 21.98 13.60 -15.98
C GLY A 133 20.48 13.73 -15.75
N TRP A 134 19.75 14.22 -16.76
CA TRP A 134 18.35 14.58 -16.64
C TRP A 134 17.43 13.61 -17.38
N VAL A 135 16.36 13.17 -16.72
CA VAL A 135 15.30 12.34 -17.32
C VAL A 135 13.95 13.06 -17.18
N GLN A 136 13.05 12.88 -18.15
CA GLN A 136 11.68 13.37 -18.03
C GLN A 136 10.94 12.51 -17.01
N HIS A 137 10.47 13.12 -15.93
CA HIS A 137 9.90 12.36 -14.80
C HIS A 137 8.52 11.77 -15.12
N GLN A 138 7.82 12.29 -16.13
CA GLN A 138 6.53 11.74 -16.57
C GLN A 138 6.62 10.28 -17.03
N TYR A 139 7.78 9.86 -17.53
CA TYR A 139 8.03 8.48 -17.97
C TYR A 139 8.72 7.63 -16.90
N ALA A 140 9.00 8.19 -15.72
CA ALA A 140 9.74 7.48 -14.67
C ALA A 140 8.80 6.91 -13.60
N PHE A 141 9.22 5.80 -13.01
CA PHE A 141 8.64 5.33 -11.76
C PHE A 141 9.33 6.00 -10.56
N ILE A 142 8.58 6.21 -9.49
CA ILE A 142 9.09 6.53 -8.15
C ILE A 142 8.74 5.40 -7.17
N ASN A 143 9.62 5.15 -6.20
CA ASN A 143 9.31 4.19 -5.13
C ASN A 143 8.37 4.83 -4.11
N LEU A 144 7.12 4.38 -4.04
CA LEU A 144 6.08 5.03 -3.26
C LEU A 144 6.40 5.17 -1.75
N PRO A 145 6.99 4.16 -1.05
CA PRO A 145 7.39 4.30 0.36
C PRO A 145 8.40 5.42 0.62
N ASP A 146 9.21 5.81 -0.38
CA ASP A 146 10.20 6.87 -0.18
C ASP A 146 9.56 8.25 -0.04
N VAL A 147 8.32 8.40 -0.50
CA VAL A 147 7.60 9.69 -0.55
C VAL A 147 6.27 9.67 0.22
N VAL A 148 5.65 8.51 0.45
CA VAL A 148 4.40 8.34 1.22
C VAL A 148 4.58 7.28 2.33
N PRO A 149 5.48 7.46 3.30
CA PRO A 149 5.72 6.47 4.36
C PRO A 149 4.54 6.29 5.35
N SER A 150 3.53 7.16 5.37
CA SER A 150 2.35 6.99 6.22
C SER A 150 1.40 5.86 5.77
N ALA A 151 1.45 5.48 4.48
CA ALA A 151 0.67 4.37 3.94
C ALA A 151 1.22 3.04 4.45
N VAL A 152 0.35 2.04 4.55
CA VAL A 152 0.76 0.68 4.92
C VAL A 152 1.06 -0.11 3.65
N TYR A 153 2.25 -0.72 3.60
CA TYR A 153 2.68 -1.54 2.47
C TYR A 153 2.64 -3.02 2.82
N ASN A 154 1.97 -3.81 1.97
CA ASN A 154 1.83 -5.25 2.18
C ASN A 154 1.77 -6.00 0.85
N ASN A 155 2.86 -5.95 0.07
CA ASN A 155 2.90 -6.60 -1.23
C ASN A 155 3.01 -8.12 -1.11
N THR A 156 1.85 -8.76 -0.93
CA THR A 156 1.72 -10.21 -0.76
C THR A 156 2.23 -11.00 -1.96
N ASN A 157 2.21 -10.46 -3.17
CA ASN A 157 2.72 -11.16 -4.35
C ASN A 157 4.23 -11.43 -4.27
N THR A 158 4.95 -10.74 -3.40
CA THR A 158 6.40 -10.93 -3.19
C THR A 158 6.74 -12.08 -2.23
N TYR A 159 5.79 -12.58 -1.44
CA TYR A 159 6.08 -13.60 -0.42
C TYR A 159 4.99 -14.66 -0.21
N SER A 160 3.71 -14.33 -0.40
CA SER A 160 2.57 -15.23 -0.22
C SER A 160 1.33 -14.69 -0.95
N SER A 161 1.33 -14.77 -2.27
CA SER A 161 0.24 -14.27 -3.13
C SER A 161 -1.14 -14.73 -2.67
N LEU A 162 -2.10 -13.79 -2.69
CA LEU A 162 -3.48 -14.00 -2.24
C LEU A 162 -4.45 -14.43 -3.35
N TYR A 163 -3.99 -14.40 -4.60
CA TYR A 163 -4.79 -14.71 -5.79
C TYR A 163 -5.55 -16.02 -5.62
N ARG A 164 -6.84 -15.98 -5.89
CA ARG A 164 -7.76 -17.12 -5.82
C ARG A 164 -8.91 -16.89 -6.78
N SER A 165 -9.73 -17.91 -7.02
CA SER A 165 -10.99 -17.70 -7.75
C SER A 165 -12.11 -18.52 -7.15
N SER A 166 -13.25 -17.88 -6.93
CA SER A 166 -14.41 -18.42 -6.22
C SER A 166 -14.04 -19.00 -4.85
N GLY A 167 -13.11 -18.34 -4.14
CA GLY A 167 -12.56 -18.81 -2.87
C GLY A 167 -11.67 -20.06 -2.95
N ILE A 168 -11.26 -20.49 -4.15
CA ILE A 168 -10.39 -21.64 -4.37
C ILE A 168 -8.99 -21.15 -4.74
N ASP A 169 -7.99 -21.67 -4.04
CA ASP A 169 -6.57 -21.41 -4.31
C ASP A 169 -6.22 -21.79 -5.75
N ILE A 170 -5.48 -20.91 -6.43
CA ILE A 170 -4.91 -21.13 -7.74
C ILE A 170 -3.58 -21.89 -7.58
N PRO A 171 -3.45 -23.09 -8.16
CA PRO A 171 -2.21 -23.88 -8.10
C PRO A 171 -0.99 -23.06 -8.52
N GLU A 172 0.13 -23.28 -7.84
CA GLU A 172 1.42 -22.61 -8.08
C GLU A 172 1.41 -21.07 -7.93
N VAL A 173 0.28 -20.46 -7.58
CA VAL A 173 0.12 -19.02 -7.40
C VAL A 173 -0.19 -18.70 -5.94
N THR A 174 -1.29 -19.20 -5.39
CA THR A 174 -1.69 -18.87 -4.02
C THR A 174 -0.66 -19.37 -3.01
N ASN A 175 -0.35 -18.56 -2.00
CA ASN A 175 0.66 -18.83 -0.98
C ASN A 175 2.08 -19.04 -1.56
N THR A 176 2.38 -18.43 -2.71
CA THR A 176 3.72 -18.43 -3.31
C THR A 176 4.23 -17.01 -3.50
N SER A 177 5.55 -16.82 -3.48
CA SER A 177 6.19 -15.62 -4.01
C SER A 177 6.17 -15.69 -5.55
N LEU A 178 5.69 -14.64 -6.19
CA LEU A 178 5.64 -14.50 -7.64
C LEU A 178 6.88 -13.79 -8.19
N TYR A 179 7.49 -12.90 -7.41
CA TYR A 179 8.70 -12.14 -7.74
C TYR A 179 9.33 -11.54 -6.46
N ASP A 180 10.58 -11.08 -6.54
CA ASP A 180 11.23 -10.35 -5.45
C ASP A 180 10.72 -8.89 -5.40
N GLY A 181 10.42 -8.37 -4.21
CA GLY A 181 9.92 -6.98 -4.10
C GLY A 181 10.13 -6.35 -2.74
N LYS A 182 11.24 -6.70 -2.09
CA LYS A 182 11.76 -6.01 -0.90
C LYS A 182 13.22 -5.70 -1.08
N ALA A 183 13.66 -4.58 -0.52
CA ALA A 183 15.05 -4.18 -0.50
C ALA A 183 15.36 -3.41 0.79
N ASP A 184 16.64 -3.36 1.15
CA ASP A 184 17.11 -2.44 2.18
C ASP A 184 16.90 -1.00 1.70
N ASN A 185 16.10 -0.23 2.45
CA ASN A 185 15.78 1.15 2.14
C ASN A 185 16.55 2.06 3.09
N GLU A 186 17.65 2.67 2.62
CA GLU A 186 18.52 3.52 3.45
C GLU A 186 17.77 4.76 3.96
N ARG A 187 16.85 5.29 3.16
CA ARG A 187 16.02 6.44 3.54
C ARG A 187 15.12 6.15 4.73
N LEU A 188 14.45 5.00 4.71
CA LEU A 188 13.52 4.57 5.77
C LEU A 188 14.19 3.75 6.88
N GLN A 189 15.49 3.45 6.74
CA GLN A 189 16.32 2.71 7.70
C GLN A 189 15.78 1.31 8.04
N LYS A 190 15.12 0.66 7.09
CA LYS A 190 14.55 -0.69 7.24
C LYS A 190 14.51 -1.42 5.90
N GLU A 191 14.39 -2.74 5.95
CA GLU A 191 13.92 -3.49 4.79
C GLU A 191 12.46 -3.08 4.53
N GLU A 192 12.16 -2.66 3.30
CA GLU A 192 10.84 -2.19 2.90
C GLU A 192 10.47 -2.79 1.53
N PHE A 193 9.16 -2.86 1.26
CA PHE A 193 8.66 -3.20 -0.06
C PHE A 193 9.10 -2.19 -1.12
N VAL A 194 9.36 -2.69 -2.31
CA VAL A 194 9.59 -1.87 -3.50
C VAL A 194 8.25 -1.74 -4.20
N ILE A 195 7.70 -0.52 -4.26
CA ILE A 195 6.37 -0.23 -4.83
C ILE A 195 6.53 0.86 -5.91
N PRO A 196 7.03 0.49 -7.11
CA PRO A 196 7.24 1.41 -8.22
C PRO A 196 5.90 1.82 -8.84
N VAL A 197 5.73 3.11 -9.11
CA VAL A 197 4.55 3.62 -9.80
C VAL A 197 4.92 4.89 -10.59
N LEU A 198 4.21 5.20 -11.68
CA LEU A 198 4.44 6.45 -12.42
C LEU A 198 4.32 7.64 -11.48
N TYR A 199 5.18 8.64 -11.68
CA TYR A 199 5.25 9.81 -10.80
C TYR A 199 3.90 10.55 -10.70
N THR A 200 3.18 10.68 -11.82
CA THR A 200 1.83 11.28 -11.85
C THR A 200 0.84 10.50 -10.99
N THR A 201 0.83 9.16 -11.10
CA THR A 201 -0.03 8.29 -10.29
C THR A 201 0.32 8.35 -8.80
N ALA A 202 1.61 8.47 -8.45
CA ALA A 202 2.06 8.57 -7.06
C ALA A 202 1.43 9.78 -6.34
N LYS A 203 1.28 10.92 -7.04
CA LYS A 203 0.65 12.13 -6.50
C LYS A 203 -0.81 11.88 -6.13
N LYS A 204 -1.55 11.20 -7.01
CA LYS A 204 -2.96 10.83 -6.73
C LYS A 204 -3.09 9.80 -5.60
N ILE A 205 -2.15 8.87 -5.49
CA ILE A 205 -2.12 7.93 -4.36
C ILE A 205 -1.85 8.69 -3.04
N ASN A 206 -0.94 9.67 -3.05
CA ASN A 206 -0.69 10.53 -1.89
C ASN A 206 -1.92 11.37 -1.50
N ASP A 207 -2.66 11.88 -2.47
CA ASP A 207 -3.93 12.59 -2.23
C ASP A 207 -5.01 11.66 -1.64
N ALA A 208 -5.10 10.42 -2.12
CA ALA A 208 -6.00 9.42 -1.55
C ALA A 208 -5.58 9.02 -0.12
N GLN A 209 -4.29 8.86 0.13
CA GLN A 209 -3.75 8.59 1.48
C GLN A 209 -4.07 9.74 2.44
N SER A 210 -3.87 10.99 2.00
CA SER A 210 -4.20 12.17 2.81
C SER A 210 -5.67 12.21 3.21
N GLN A 211 -6.58 11.86 2.30
CA GLN A 211 -8.01 11.75 2.59
C GLN A 211 -8.34 10.60 3.57
N ALA A 212 -7.66 9.45 3.45
CA ALA A 212 -7.84 8.35 4.40
C ALA A 212 -7.40 8.76 5.81
N LEU A 213 -6.25 9.45 5.93
CA LEU A 213 -5.74 9.93 7.21
C LEU A 213 -6.68 10.93 7.90
N GLU A 214 -7.42 11.74 7.15
CA GLU A 214 -8.47 12.64 7.69
C GLU A 214 -9.60 11.88 8.40
N ASN A 215 -9.72 10.57 8.16
CA ASN A 215 -10.75 9.70 8.71
C ASN A 215 -10.20 8.66 9.70
N ASP A 216 -8.97 8.86 10.22
CA ASP A 216 -8.26 7.88 11.06
C ASP A 216 -8.04 6.53 10.34
N GLU A 217 -7.93 6.56 9.01
CA GLU A 217 -7.71 5.39 8.15
C GLU A 217 -6.37 5.51 7.39
N SER A 218 -5.86 4.39 6.90
CA SER A 218 -4.69 4.37 6.02
C SER A 218 -4.94 3.41 4.85
N LEU A 219 -4.37 3.74 3.69
CA LEU A 219 -4.32 2.83 2.56
C LEU A 219 -3.44 1.63 2.92
N LEU A 220 -3.94 0.42 2.64
CA LEU A 220 -3.18 -0.82 2.70
C LEU A 220 -2.84 -1.26 1.28
N ILE A 221 -1.66 -0.88 0.83
CA ILE A 221 -1.23 -1.02 -0.57
C ILE A 221 -0.62 -2.41 -0.79
N TYR A 222 -1.22 -3.17 -1.70
CA TYR A 222 -0.77 -4.51 -2.06
C TYR A 222 0.13 -4.49 -3.28
N GLU A 223 -0.15 -3.67 -4.30
CA GLU A 223 0.67 -3.67 -5.51
C GLU A 223 0.46 -2.42 -6.34
N THR A 224 1.51 -1.99 -7.05
CA THR A 224 1.42 -1.00 -8.12
C THR A 224 2.02 -1.61 -9.39
N TYR A 225 3.35 -1.69 -9.49
CA TYR A 225 4.02 -2.41 -10.57
C TYR A 225 3.98 -3.92 -10.34
N ARG A 226 3.63 -4.67 -11.39
CA ARG A 226 3.67 -6.14 -11.44
C ARG A 226 4.46 -6.57 -12.66
N PRO A 227 5.58 -7.32 -12.52
CA PRO A 227 6.28 -7.91 -13.66
C PRO A 227 5.36 -8.74 -14.56
N HIS A 228 5.54 -8.68 -15.89
CA HIS A 228 4.68 -9.37 -16.86
C HIS A 228 4.68 -10.90 -16.67
N ASN A 229 5.82 -11.48 -16.30
CA ASN A 229 5.91 -12.92 -16.02
C ASN A 229 5.00 -13.37 -14.86
N ALA A 230 4.80 -12.54 -13.84
CA ALA A 230 3.90 -12.81 -12.73
C ALA A 230 2.44 -12.75 -13.18
N GLN A 231 2.08 -11.73 -13.95
CA GLN A 231 0.75 -11.61 -14.58
C GLN A 231 0.41 -12.84 -15.42
N LYS A 232 1.32 -13.23 -16.32
CA LYS A 232 1.15 -14.39 -17.18
C LYS A 232 0.99 -15.69 -16.38
N LYS A 233 1.77 -15.85 -15.30
CA LYS A 233 1.66 -17.02 -14.42
C LYS A 233 0.28 -17.12 -13.76
N VAL A 234 -0.27 -16.00 -13.26
CA VAL A 234 -1.63 -15.97 -12.67
C VAL A 234 -2.68 -16.33 -13.73
N TYR A 235 -2.59 -15.75 -14.92
CA TYR A 235 -3.50 -16.05 -16.04
C TYR A 235 -3.46 -17.53 -16.46
N ASP A 236 -2.26 -18.08 -16.69
CA ASP A 236 -2.07 -19.45 -17.14
C ASP A 236 -2.66 -20.45 -16.12
N GLN A 237 -2.35 -20.25 -14.83
CA GLN A 237 -2.80 -21.16 -13.76
C GLN A 237 -4.29 -21.02 -13.45
N LEU A 238 -4.86 -19.82 -13.55
CA LEU A 238 -6.32 -19.66 -13.42
C LEU A 238 -7.06 -20.32 -14.59
N THR A 239 -6.53 -20.18 -15.81
CA THR A 239 -7.10 -20.81 -17.01
C THR A 239 -7.11 -22.34 -16.87
N GLU A 240 -5.99 -22.93 -16.44
CA GLU A 240 -5.88 -24.37 -16.18
C GLU A 240 -6.87 -24.81 -15.09
N LEU A 241 -6.96 -24.05 -13.98
CA LEU A 241 -7.91 -24.35 -12.91
C LEU A 241 -9.37 -24.27 -13.37
N ALA A 242 -9.73 -23.28 -14.18
CA ALA A 242 -11.09 -23.10 -14.70
C ALA A 242 -11.51 -24.24 -15.65
N ASP A 243 -10.58 -24.83 -16.39
CA ASP A 243 -10.88 -25.96 -17.27
C ASP A 243 -11.23 -27.24 -16.49
N GLU A 244 -10.67 -27.40 -15.29
CA GLU A 244 -10.91 -28.58 -14.44
C GLU A 244 -11.99 -28.35 -13.36
N ASN A 245 -12.24 -27.10 -12.99
CA ASN A 245 -13.14 -26.74 -11.90
C ASN A 245 -14.31 -25.88 -12.35
N SER A 246 -15.50 -26.50 -12.45
CA SER A 246 -16.72 -25.82 -12.88
C SER A 246 -17.17 -24.67 -11.96
N THR A 247 -16.76 -24.65 -10.69
CA THR A 247 -17.08 -23.54 -9.77
C THR A 247 -16.24 -22.31 -10.13
N VAL A 248 -14.93 -22.51 -10.32
CA VAL A 248 -14.00 -21.46 -10.76
C VAL A 248 -14.41 -20.92 -12.12
N LYS A 249 -14.70 -21.80 -13.08
CA LYS A 249 -15.21 -21.40 -14.41
C LYS A 249 -16.47 -20.57 -14.32
N ALA A 250 -17.44 -20.98 -13.50
CA ALA A 250 -18.69 -20.24 -13.34
C ALA A 250 -18.49 -18.87 -12.68
N GLY A 251 -17.53 -18.74 -11.75
CA GLY A 251 -17.24 -17.49 -11.08
C GLY A 251 -16.45 -16.49 -11.94
N ALA A 252 -15.53 -16.98 -12.75
CA ALA A 252 -14.61 -16.14 -13.52
C ALA A 252 -15.01 -15.96 -15.00
N ASP A 253 -15.80 -16.87 -15.56
CA ASP A 253 -16.12 -16.93 -16.99
C ASP A 253 -17.60 -17.26 -17.23
N THR A 254 -18.49 -16.38 -16.77
CA THR A 254 -19.94 -16.47 -17.01
C THR A 254 -20.55 -15.11 -17.27
N ALA A 255 -21.21 -15.00 -18.43
CA ALA A 255 -21.83 -13.78 -18.90
C ALA A 255 -22.68 -13.09 -17.80
N PRO A 256 -22.57 -11.76 -17.63
CA PRO A 256 -21.86 -10.83 -18.52
C PRO A 256 -20.34 -10.75 -18.30
N TRP A 257 -19.79 -11.48 -17.34
CA TRP A 257 -18.36 -11.51 -17.04
C TRP A 257 -17.66 -12.61 -17.85
N GLU A 258 -16.43 -12.32 -18.21
CA GLU A 258 -15.51 -13.20 -18.93
C GLU A 258 -14.17 -13.11 -18.20
N MET A 259 -13.33 -14.15 -18.33
CA MET A 259 -12.07 -14.25 -17.58
C MET A 259 -11.20 -13.00 -17.68
N PHE A 260 -11.15 -12.37 -18.87
CA PHE A 260 -10.32 -11.21 -19.14
C PHE A 260 -10.64 -9.98 -18.28
N TRP A 261 -11.83 -9.91 -17.68
CA TRP A 261 -12.18 -8.84 -16.74
C TRP A 261 -11.41 -8.94 -15.42
N PHE A 262 -10.93 -10.13 -15.07
CA PHE A 262 -10.18 -10.37 -13.83
C PHE A 262 -8.69 -10.59 -14.09
N ILE A 263 -8.34 -11.23 -15.21
CA ILE A 263 -6.93 -11.45 -15.56
C ILE A 263 -6.77 -11.72 -17.06
N HIS A 264 -5.73 -11.15 -17.66
CA HIS A 264 -5.39 -11.29 -19.09
C HIS A 264 -3.89 -11.55 -19.30
N ASP A 265 -3.48 -12.10 -20.44
CA ASP A 265 -2.07 -12.42 -20.77
C ASP A 265 -1.30 -11.27 -21.47
N ASP A 266 -2.00 -10.27 -22.02
CA ASP A 266 -1.39 -9.01 -22.48
C ASP A 266 -0.82 -8.16 -21.32
N VAL A 267 -0.12 -7.08 -21.70
CA VAL A 267 0.37 -6.04 -20.79
C VAL A 267 -0.82 -5.41 -20.05
N SER A 268 -0.80 -5.52 -18.71
CA SER A 268 -1.77 -4.90 -17.82
C SER A 268 -1.32 -3.48 -17.41
N ASN A 269 -2.26 -2.73 -16.87
CA ASN A 269 -2.05 -1.37 -16.39
C ASN A 269 -1.01 -1.31 -15.23
N HIS A 270 -0.83 -2.42 -14.51
CA HIS A 270 0.22 -2.57 -13.51
C HIS A 270 1.63 -2.51 -14.11
N GLN A 271 1.89 -3.19 -15.24
CA GLN A 271 3.19 -3.12 -15.93
C GLN A 271 3.50 -1.68 -16.38
N LYS A 272 2.45 -0.97 -16.80
CA LYS A 272 2.54 0.43 -17.25
C LYS A 272 2.66 1.44 -16.11
N GLY A 273 2.42 1.03 -14.87
CA GLY A 273 2.62 1.85 -13.66
C GLY A 273 1.55 2.89 -13.37
N TYR A 274 0.34 2.76 -13.94
CA TYR A 274 -0.80 3.63 -13.62
C TYR A 274 -1.95 2.91 -12.91
N ALA A 275 -1.70 1.71 -12.40
CA ALA A 275 -2.65 0.95 -11.59
C ALA A 275 -2.16 0.73 -10.17
N ILE A 276 -3.11 0.54 -9.27
CA ILE A 276 -2.88 0.17 -7.87
C ILE A 276 -3.92 -0.85 -7.42
N ASP A 277 -3.45 -1.86 -6.67
CA ASP A 277 -4.27 -2.80 -5.92
C ASP A 277 -4.13 -2.46 -4.42
N VAL A 278 -5.25 -2.11 -3.78
CA VAL A 278 -5.25 -1.50 -2.44
C VAL A 278 -6.51 -1.86 -1.64
N SER A 279 -6.35 -1.96 -0.32
CA SER A 279 -7.41 -2.11 0.67
C SER A 279 -7.41 -0.90 1.62
N LEU A 280 -8.31 -0.90 2.60
CA LEU A 280 -8.45 0.16 3.58
C LEU A 280 -8.31 -0.39 5.00
N ALA A 281 -7.59 0.31 5.86
CA ALA A 281 -7.38 -0.09 7.24
C ALA A 281 -7.71 1.04 8.22
N GLN A 282 -8.31 0.67 9.36
CA GLN A 282 -8.42 1.54 10.53
C GLN A 282 -7.04 1.64 11.19
N ILE A 283 -6.61 2.85 11.51
CA ILE A 283 -5.39 3.07 12.28
C ILE A 283 -5.65 2.76 13.75
N ASP A 284 -4.82 1.89 14.33
CA ASP A 284 -4.85 1.54 15.76
C ASP A 284 -3.70 2.22 16.54
N GLU A 285 -2.56 2.42 15.88
CA GLU A 285 -1.35 3.01 16.46
C GLU A 285 -0.55 3.77 15.40
N GLN A 286 -0.11 4.97 15.76
CA GLN A 286 0.79 5.82 14.98
C GLN A 286 1.93 6.31 15.85
N GLU A 287 3.09 6.50 15.23
CA GLU A 287 4.24 7.14 15.85
C GLU A 287 4.88 8.12 14.87
N THR A 288 5.35 9.25 15.37
CA THR A 288 6.16 10.16 14.58
C THR A 288 7.57 9.61 14.41
N GLU A 289 7.97 9.36 13.16
CA GLU A 289 9.34 9.00 12.79
C GLU A 289 10.07 10.16 12.11
N PHE A 290 11.40 10.13 12.17
CA PHE A 290 12.25 11.14 11.58
C PHE A 290 13.11 10.56 10.46
N TYR A 291 13.03 11.18 9.29
CA TYR A 291 13.83 10.85 8.11
C TYR A 291 14.62 12.08 7.72
N GLY A 292 15.93 12.09 8.04
CA GLY A 292 16.75 13.29 7.91
C GLY A 292 16.22 14.42 8.81
N ASP A 293 15.95 15.58 8.21
CA ASP A 293 15.40 16.75 8.89
C ASP A 293 13.85 16.73 9.01
N TYR A 294 13.16 15.74 8.42
CA TYR A 294 11.70 15.71 8.35
C TYR A 294 11.08 14.71 9.31
N SER A 295 9.87 15.03 9.80
CA SER A 295 9.06 14.13 10.61
C SER A 295 7.81 13.68 9.87
N VAL A 296 7.42 12.41 10.02
CA VAL A 296 6.17 11.86 9.47
C VAL A 296 5.49 10.97 10.50
N ASP A 297 4.17 11.08 10.64
CA ASP A 297 3.37 10.14 11.43
C ASP A 297 3.15 8.85 10.63
N VAL A 298 3.79 7.77 11.08
CA VAL A 298 3.75 6.47 10.41
C VAL A 298 2.87 5.48 11.18
N VAL A 299 2.11 4.68 10.45
CA VAL A 299 1.23 3.66 11.03
C VAL A 299 2.06 2.49 11.57
N LYS A 300 1.90 2.20 12.87
CA LYS A 300 2.55 1.07 13.57
C LYS A 300 1.62 -0.10 13.80
N GLY A 301 0.33 0.18 13.93
CA GLY A 301 -0.71 -0.80 14.16
C GLY A 301 -1.96 -0.40 13.39
N TYR A 302 -2.60 -1.39 12.78
CA TYR A 302 -3.81 -1.20 12.00
C TYR A 302 -4.67 -2.47 12.00
N THR A 303 -5.95 -2.26 11.72
CA THR A 303 -6.92 -3.32 11.47
C THR A 303 -7.48 -3.12 10.06
N GLU A 304 -7.15 -4.04 9.14
CA GLU A 304 -7.75 -4.04 7.80
C GLU A 304 -9.27 -4.23 7.90
N TYR A 305 -10.03 -3.47 7.13
CA TYR A 305 -11.48 -3.61 7.08
C TYR A 305 -11.90 -4.90 6.37
N ASP A 306 -13.06 -5.45 6.78
CA ASP A 306 -13.73 -6.45 5.98
C ASP A 306 -14.17 -5.82 4.65
N MET A 307 -13.69 -6.37 3.54
CA MET A 307 -14.02 -5.92 2.18
C MET A 307 -15.05 -6.87 1.51
N PRO A 308 -15.66 -6.51 0.36
CA PRO A 308 -16.72 -7.31 -0.27
C PRO A 308 -16.33 -8.76 -0.60
N SER A 309 -15.04 -8.99 -0.84
CA SER A 309 -14.41 -10.29 -0.99
C SER A 309 -13.01 -10.26 -0.39
N PRO A 310 -12.32 -11.41 -0.26
CA PRO A 310 -10.88 -11.40 -0.06
C PRO A 310 -10.16 -10.61 -1.17
N MET A 311 -9.02 -10.01 -0.83
CA MET A 311 -8.10 -9.38 -1.77
C MET A 311 -7.68 -10.37 -2.88
N HIS A 312 -7.58 -9.89 -4.13
CA HIS A 312 -7.18 -10.67 -5.31
C HIS A 312 -8.12 -11.87 -5.64
N GLU A 313 -9.41 -11.73 -5.36
CA GLU A 313 -10.44 -12.69 -5.75
C GLU A 313 -10.83 -12.56 -7.24
N LEU A 314 -10.35 -13.46 -8.09
CA LEU A 314 -10.57 -13.45 -9.53
C LEU A 314 -11.90 -14.13 -9.91
N SER A 315 -13.01 -13.57 -9.45
CA SER A 315 -14.36 -13.97 -9.83
C SER A 315 -15.36 -12.84 -9.61
N VAL A 316 -16.60 -13.02 -10.09
CA VAL A 316 -17.69 -12.05 -9.88
C VAL A 316 -17.92 -11.67 -8.41
N ALA A 317 -17.39 -12.42 -7.44
CA ALA A 317 -17.46 -12.04 -6.03
C ALA A 317 -16.81 -10.67 -5.76
N SER A 318 -15.73 -10.32 -6.44
CA SER A 318 -15.00 -9.06 -6.26
C SER A 318 -15.56 -7.87 -7.05
N ALA A 319 -16.50 -8.12 -7.97
CA ALA A 319 -17.06 -7.09 -8.84
C ALA A 319 -17.72 -5.95 -8.05
N VAL A 320 -17.43 -4.72 -8.47
CA VAL A 320 -18.01 -3.48 -7.92
C VAL A 320 -19.43 -3.28 -8.43
N PHE A 321 -19.62 -3.46 -9.73
CA PHE A 321 -20.88 -3.18 -10.43
C PHE A 321 -21.59 -4.46 -10.85
N THR A 322 -22.90 -4.36 -11.11
CA THR A 322 -23.72 -5.51 -11.53
C THR A 322 -23.42 -5.99 -12.95
N ALA A 323 -22.73 -5.17 -13.74
CA ALA A 323 -22.34 -5.46 -15.12
C ALA A 323 -20.98 -4.81 -15.43
N PRO A 324 -20.23 -5.34 -16.41
CA PRO A 324 -18.97 -4.74 -16.81
C PRO A 324 -19.15 -3.33 -17.36
N VAL A 325 -18.17 -2.47 -17.05
CA VAL A 325 -17.98 -1.15 -17.67
C VAL A 325 -16.54 -1.03 -18.16
N THR A 326 -16.33 -0.28 -19.23
CA THR A 326 -15.00 -0.12 -19.80
C THR A 326 -14.09 0.63 -18.83
N ALA A 327 -12.84 0.16 -18.70
CA ALA A 327 -11.80 0.83 -17.92
C ALA A 327 -11.08 1.94 -18.72
N LEU A 328 -11.52 2.25 -19.94
CA LEU A 328 -10.87 3.22 -20.83
C LEU A 328 -11.58 4.59 -20.87
N ASP A 329 -12.74 4.70 -20.24
CA ASP A 329 -13.53 5.93 -20.17
C ASP A 329 -13.66 6.35 -18.70
N PRO A 330 -13.16 7.54 -18.30
CA PRO A 330 -13.19 7.98 -16.91
C PRO A 330 -14.58 8.19 -16.33
N ASP A 331 -15.61 8.29 -17.19
CA ASP A 331 -16.99 8.54 -16.79
C ASP A 331 -17.90 7.29 -16.92
N ALA A 332 -17.46 6.22 -17.57
CA ALA A 332 -18.31 5.07 -17.90
C ALA A 332 -18.91 4.37 -16.67
N TRP A 333 -18.19 4.37 -15.54
CA TRP A 333 -18.63 3.75 -14.30
C TRP A 333 -19.67 4.58 -13.54
N LYS A 334 -19.80 5.89 -13.80
CA LYS A 334 -20.60 6.81 -12.98
C LYS A 334 -22.10 6.52 -13.00
N GLU A 335 -22.59 5.90 -14.07
CA GLU A 335 -23.99 5.49 -14.22
C GLU A 335 -24.20 3.99 -13.97
N ALA A 336 -23.15 3.27 -13.56
CA ALA A 336 -23.22 1.83 -13.29
C ALA A 336 -23.94 1.55 -11.97
N GLU A 337 -24.68 0.43 -11.93
CA GLU A 337 -25.36 -0.02 -10.71
C GLU A 337 -24.37 -0.79 -9.83
N LEU A 338 -24.17 -0.32 -8.59
CA LEU A 338 -23.36 -0.99 -7.58
C LEU A 338 -23.98 -2.34 -7.19
N ARG A 339 -23.13 -3.34 -6.94
CA ARG A 339 -23.56 -4.59 -6.32
C ARG A 339 -23.94 -4.38 -4.86
N SER A 340 -24.89 -5.19 -4.37
CA SER A 340 -25.35 -5.14 -2.99
C SER A 340 -24.28 -5.51 -1.95
N GLU A 341 -23.22 -6.17 -2.39
CA GLU A 341 -22.09 -6.64 -1.61
C GLU A 341 -21.05 -5.53 -1.35
N MET A 342 -21.09 -4.43 -2.12
CA MET A 342 -20.26 -3.26 -1.87
C MET A 342 -20.60 -2.66 -0.50
N ASN A 343 -19.65 -2.79 0.43
CA ASN A 343 -19.80 -2.34 1.81
C ASN A 343 -19.24 -0.91 1.99
N GLN A 344 -19.44 -0.34 3.19
CA GLN A 344 -19.04 1.04 3.45
C GLN A 344 -17.53 1.27 3.31
N ALA A 345 -16.68 0.31 3.71
CA ALA A 345 -15.24 0.44 3.60
C ALA A 345 -14.79 0.52 2.13
N ALA A 346 -15.31 -0.37 1.28
CA ALA A 346 -15.01 -0.35 -0.16
C ALA A 346 -15.55 0.91 -0.86
N LEU A 347 -16.71 1.44 -0.44
CA LEU A 347 -17.22 2.71 -0.96
C LEU A 347 -16.35 3.90 -0.52
N SER A 348 -15.85 3.90 0.72
CA SER A 348 -14.98 4.97 1.21
C SER A 348 -13.63 4.94 0.50
N LEU A 349 -13.05 3.75 0.32
CA LEU A 349 -11.86 3.54 -0.49
C LEU A 349 -12.06 4.07 -1.93
N GLN A 350 -13.16 3.69 -2.57
CA GLN A 350 -13.50 4.19 -3.90
C GLN A 350 -13.62 5.72 -3.92
N ASP A 351 -14.27 6.32 -2.93
CA ASP A 351 -14.44 7.78 -2.84
C ASP A 351 -13.07 8.48 -2.72
N TYR A 352 -12.13 7.98 -1.92
CA TYR A 352 -10.78 8.57 -1.81
C TYR A 352 -10.04 8.60 -3.14
N PHE A 353 -10.05 7.49 -3.87
CA PHE A 353 -9.40 7.38 -5.17
C PHE A 353 -10.11 8.19 -6.26
N VAL A 354 -11.44 8.20 -6.28
CA VAL A 354 -12.23 9.00 -7.23
C VAL A 354 -12.02 10.49 -7.00
N ASN A 355 -11.98 10.94 -5.74
CA ASN A 355 -11.69 12.33 -5.40
C ASN A 355 -10.26 12.73 -5.77
N ALA A 356 -9.31 11.79 -5.68
CA ALA A 356 -7.95 11.96 -6.16
C ALA A 356 -7.82 11.89 -7.70
N GLY A 357 -8.92 11.66 -8.43
CA GLY A 357 -8.94 11.65 -9.89
C GLY A 357 -8.54 10.32 -10.53
N MET A 358 -8.64 9.21 -9.79
CA MET A 358 -8.49 7.85 -10.31
C MET A 358 -9.86 7.18 -10.54
N THR A 359 -9.88 6.10 -11.32
CA THR A 359 -11.11 5.42 -11.75
C THR A 359 -11.14 3.98 -11.24
N PRO A 360 -12.24 3.49 -10.66
CA PRO A 360 -12.36 2.10 -10.23
C PRO A 360 -12.45 1.14 -11.42
N LEU A 361 -11.96 -0.09 -11.24
CA LEU A 361 -12.22 -1.19 -12.16
C LEU A 361 -13.53 -1.88 -11.84
N ALA A 362 -14.31 -2.22 -12.86
CA ALA A 362 -15.65 -2.76 -12.69
C ALA A 362 -15.70 -4.11 -11.96
N SER A 363 -14.70 -4.94 -12.22
CA SER A 363 -14.57 -6.32 -11.76
C SER A 363 -13.90 -6.44 -10.40
N GLU A 364 -13.26 -5.40 -9.88
CA GLU A 364 -12.33 -5.52 -8.75
C GLU A 364 -12.44 -4.30 -7.83
N TRP A 365 -12.96 -4.48 -6.61
CA TRP A 365 -13.15 -3.39 -5.65
C TRP A 365 -11.85 -2.75 -5.15
N TRP A 366 -10.71 -3.44 -5.29
CA TRP A 366 -9.40 -2.98 -4.84
C TRP A 366 -8.60 -2.24 -5.91
N HIS A 367 -9.04 -2.27 -7.17
CA HIS A 367 -8.23 -1.84 -8.30
C HIS A 367 -8.64 -0.47 -8.82
N PHE A 368 -7.67 0.44 -8.91
CA PHE A 368 -7.86 1.80 -9.43
C PHE A 368 -6.84 2.13 -10.51
N ASN A 369 -7.30 2.86 -11.53
CA ASN A 369 -6.47 3.31 -12.65
C ASN A 369 -6.34 4.83 -12.68
N ASP A 370 -5.16 5.32 -13.02
CA ASP A 370 -4.93 6.71 -13.41
C ASP A 370 -4.91 6.83 -14.95
N LEU A 371 -6.06 7.15 -15.54
CA LEU A 371 -6.18 7.32 -16.99
C LEU A 371 -5.48 8.58 -17.51
N GLU A 372 -5.21 9.57 -16.66
CA GLU A 372 -4.41 10.74 -17.05
C GLU A 372 -2.95 10.35 -17.20
N ALA A 373 -2.38 9.60 -16.24
CA ALA A 373 -1.03 9.07 -16.36
C ALA A 373 -0.91 8.14 -17.58
N LYS A 374 -1.91 7.30 -17.83
CA LYS A 374 -1.98 6.48 -19.06
C LYS A 374 -1.88 7.35 -20.33
N ASP A 375 -2.64 8.43 -20.41
CA ASP A 375 -2.65 9.30 -21.60
C ASP A 375 -1.32 10.08 -21.74
N GLN A 376 -0.66 10.41 -20.63
CA GLN A 376 0.66 11.08 -20.65
C GLN A 376 1.78 10.19 -21.19
N VAL A 377 1.67 8.87 -21.05
CA VAL A 377 2.70 7.90 -21.47
C VAL A 377 2.31 7.07 -22.69
N GLU A 378 1.23 7.43 -23.38
CA GLU A 378 0.65 6.60 -24.46
C GLU A 378 1.61 6.34 -25.64
N ASP A 379 2.62 7.19 -25.82
CA ASP A 379 3.64 7.07 -26.86
C ASP A 379 4.83 6.20 -26.45
N HIS A 380 5.02 5.95 -25.14
CA HIS A 380 6.10 5.14 -24.58
C HIS A 380 5.63 4.37 -23.32
N GLU A 381 4.88 3.29 -23.53
CA GLU A 381 4.37 2.44 -22.45
C GLU A 381 5.38 1.34 -22.07
N SER A 382 5.47 1.03 -20.77
CA SER A 382 6.21 -0.13 -20.28
C SER A 382 5.51 -1.44 -20.62
N ASP A 383 6.30 -2.46 -20.97
CA ASP A 383 5.84 -3.84 -21.16
C ASP A 383 5.94 -4.70 -19.89
N GLY A 384 6.66 -4.23 -18.87
CA GLY A 384 6.93 -4.94 -17.63
C GLY A 384 7.76 -6.22 -17.78
N GLU A 385 8.51 -6.40 -18.88
CA GLU A 385 9.41 -7.54 -19.10
C GLU A 385 10.75 -7.41 -18.34
N TYR A 386 10.71 -6.88 -17.12
CA TYR A 386 11.88 -6.66 -16.26
C TYR A 386 11.54 -6.84 -14.78
N SER A 387 12.58 -6.93 -13.96
CA SER A 387 12.47 -6.93 -12.50
C SER A 387 13.18 -5.70 -11.95
N ILE A 388 12.74 -5.23 -10.78
CA ILE A 388 13.40 -4.13 -10.07
C ILE A 388 14.04 -4.75 -8.83
N THR A 389 15.36 -4.73 -8.77
CA THR A 389 16.16 -5.45 -7.76
C THR A 389 16.89 -4.54 -6.79
N ASP A 390 17.01 -3.26 -7.12
CA ASP A 390 17.85 -2.30 -6.40
C ASP A 390 17.03 -1.09 -5.96
N VAL A 391 17.38 -0.51 -4.81
CA VAL A 391 16.81 0.74 -4.28
C VAL A 391 18.00 1.64 -3.95
N LEU A 392 17.97 2.88 -4.42
CA LEU A 392 19.11 3.83 -4.33
C LEU A 392 18.77 5.06 -3.49
N SER A 393 17.67 5.00 -2.73
CA SER A 393 17.24 6.09 -1.87
C SER A 393 18.24 6.35 -0.76
N SER A 394 18.25 7.57 -0.26
CA SER A 394 19.05 7.97 0.90
C SER A 394 18.27 9.00 1.72
N GLN A 395 18.75 9.29 2.93
CA GLN A 395 18.07 10.23 3.82
C GLN A 395 17.88 11.60 3.13
N PRO A 396 16.69 12.22 3.28
CA PRO A 396 16.36 13.49 2.64
C PRO A 396 17.14 14.68 3.19
#